data_AF-A0A3B1DZF1-F1
#
_entry.id   AF-A0A3B1DZF1-F1
#
_cell.length_a   1.000
_cell.length_b   1.000
_cell.length_c   1.000
_cell.angle_alpha   90.00
_cell.angle_beta   90.00
_cell.angle_gamma   90.00
#
_symmetry.space_group_name_H-M   'P 1'
#
loop_
_entity.id
_entity.type
_entity.pdbx_description
1 polymer ?
#
loop_
_entity_poly.entity_id
_entity_poly.type
_entity_poly.pdbx_seq_one_letter_code
_entity_poly.pdbx_strand_id
1 'polypeptide(L)'
;MAAAYDEIRAGTIVCSVQSCGHELPLLCVAVRTGHPIEPIIRDSRCFALSRLEESCKLVARKFDRDAEEDPGDPFDAIAVETLETESPVLCSSPLVFDCEVLRHFDLEADHELYIGQVVACRALLRS
;
A
#
# COMPACT_ATOMS: atom_id res chain seq x y z
N MET A 1 2.75 -0.66 -0.46
CA MET A 1 1.51 0.12 -0.22
C MET A 1 0.85 0.33 -1.57
N ALA A 2 -0.45 0.15 -1.65
CA ALA A 2 -1.21 0.30 -2.88
C ALA A 2 -2.54 1.00 -2.60
N ALA A 3 -3.09 1.68 -3.60
CA ALA A 3 -4.40 2.32 -3.53
C ALA A 3 -5.08 2.26 -4.90
N ALA A 4 -6.40 2.33 -4.89
CA ALA A 4 -7.23 2.46 -6.08
C ALA A 4 -8.30 3.52 -5.86
N TYR A 5 -8.64 4.24 -6.93
CA TYR A 5 -9.76 5.16 -6.98
C TYR A 5 -10.24 5.24 -8.42
N ASP A 6 -11.54 5.05 -8.64
CA ASP A 6 -12.10 4.79 -9.97
C ASP A 6 -11.34 3.64 -10.68
N GLU A 7 -10.91 3.84 -11.92
CA GLU A 7 -10.19 2.85 -12.75
C GLU A 7 -8.66 3.01 -12.65
N ILE A 8 -8.15 3.80 -11.69
CA ILE A 8 -6.72 4.09 -11.54
C ILE A 8 -6.18 3.39 -10.29
N ARG A 9 -5.07 2.66 -10.46
CA ARG A 9 -4.35 1.98 -9.38
C ARG A 9 -2.89 2.42 -9.37
N ALA A 10 -2.33 2.59 -8.18
CA ALA A 10 -0.89 2.78 -8.02
C ALA A 10 -0.39 2.06 -6.77
N GLY A 11 0.91 1.77 -6.78
CA GLY A 11 1.61 1.17 -5.65
C GLY A 11 3.00 1.75 -5.48
N THR A 12 3.52 1.64 -4.27
CA THR A 12 4.88 2.01 -3.91
C THR A 12 5.43 1.06 -2.86
N ILE A 13 6.74 0.81 -2.90
CA ILE A 13 7.43 0.05 -1.85
C ILE A 13 7.64 0.97 -0.65
N VAL A 14 7.20 0.51 0.53
CA VAL A 14 7.38 1.20 1.81
C VAL A 14 8.16 0.30 2.76
N CYS A 15 9.13 0.87 3.45
CA CYS A 15 10.00 0.14 4.39
C CYS A 15 9.72 0.51 5.86
N SER A 16 8.97 1.58 6.12
CA SER A 16 8.64 2.06 7.46
C SER A 16 7.15 1.90 7.71
N VAL A 17 6.81 0.82 8.42
CA VAL A 17 5.45 0.46 8.83
C VAL A 17 5.49 0.00 10.28
N GLN A 18 4.63 0.56 11.12
CA GLN A 18 4.57 0.23 12.55
C GLN A 18 3.13 0.30 13.09
N SER A 19 2.81 -0.55 14.05
CA SER A 19 1.58 -0.38 14.84
C SER A 19 1.70 0.89 15.69
N CYS A 20 0.66 1.74 15.69
CA CYS A 20 0.64 2.99 16.44
C CYS A 20 -0.59 3.19 17.33
N GLY A 21 -1.46 2.18 17.43
CA GLY A 21 -2.66 2.20 18.25
C GLY A 21 -3.18 0.79 18.53
N HIS A 22 -3.79 0.60 19.69
CA HIS A 22 -4.32 -0.70 20.14
C HIS A 22 -5.80 -0.67 20.52
N GLU A 23 -6.36 0.50 20.85
CA GLU A 23 -7.81 0.66 21.02
C GLU A 23 -8.55 0.49 19.69
N LEU A 24 -7.91 0.93 18.60
CA LEU A 24 -8.20 0.58 17.22
C LEU A 24 -6.93 -0.03 16.61
N PRO A 25 -7.03 -0.98 15.66
CA PRO A 25 -5.86 -1.53 14.97
C PRO A 25 -5.31 -0.47 14.00
N LEU A 26 -4.37 0.36 14.46
CA LEU A 26 -3.81 1.45 13.66
C LEU A 26 -2.40 1.12 13.18
N LEU A 27 -2.13 1.47 11.92
CA LEU A 27 -0.81 1.43 11.31
C LEU A 27 -0.35 2.84 10.93
N CYS A 28 0.89 3.16 11.26
CA CYS A 28 1.61 4.33 10.76
C CYS A 28 2.56 3.88 9.64
N VAL A 29 2.45 4.52 8.48
CA VAL A 29 3.26 4.25 7.28
C VAL A 29 3.97 5.52 6.86
N ALA A 30 5.30 5.48 6.74
CA ALA A 30 6.03 6.58 6.12
C ALA A 30 6.19 6.31 4.62
N VAL A 31 5.78 7.27 3.80
CA VAL A 31 5.77 7.19 2.34
C VAL A 31 6.62 8.34 1.81
N ARG A 32 7.45 8.06 0.81
CA ARG A 32 8.26 9.11 0.18
C ARG A 32 7.36 10.08 -0.59
N THR A 33 7.61 11.38 -0.47
CA THR A 33 6.83 12.42 -1.15
C THR A 33 7.06 12.44 -2.67
N GLY A 34 6.09 12.96 -3.42
CA GLY A 34 6.08 13.07 -4.87
C GLY A 34 5.69 11.79 -5.61
N HIS A 35 5.07 10.81 -4.95
CA HIS A 35 4.70 9.55 -5.58
C HIS A 35 3.32 9.63 -6.27
N PRO A 36 3.11 9.03 -7.46
CA PRO A 36 1.81 9.00 -8.14
C PRO A 36 0.63 8.40 -7.34
N ILE A 37 0.90 7.75 -6.21
CA ILE A 37 -0.12 7.13 -5.34
C ILE A 37 -0.81 8.16 -4.44
N GLU A 38 -0.19 9.32 -4.19
CA GLU A 38 -0.68 10.32 -3.23
C GLU A 38 -2.08 10.86 -3.60
N PRO A 39 -2.36 11.27 -4.86
CA PRO A 39 -3.69 11.73 -5.23
C PRO A 39 -4.75 10.63 -5.07
N ILE A 40 -4.38 9.38 -5.35
CA ILE A 40 -5.28 8.23 -5.24
C ILE A 40 -5.66 7.98 -3.78
N ILE A 41 -4.69 8.01 -2.86
CA ILE A 41 -4.95 7.85 -1.42
C ILE A 41 -5.79 9.01 -0.89
N ARG A 42 -5.51 10.25 -1.33
CA ARG A 42 -6.27 11.43 -0.94
C ARG A 42 -7.75 11.31 -1.34
N ASP A 43 -8.01 10.86 -2.56
CA ASP A 43 -9.35 10.84 -3.13
C ASP A 43 -10.15 9.60 -2.67
N SER A 44 -9.53 8.41 -2.60
CA SER A 44 -10.16 7.18 -2.07
C SER A 44 -10.26 7.13 -0.55
N ARG A 45 -9.39 7.85 0.17
CA ARG A 45 -9.16 7.72 1.60
C ARG A 45 -8.83 6.30 2.05
N CYS A 46 -8.29 5.48 1.16
CA CYS A 46 -7.96 4.08 1.44
C CYS A 46 -6.54 3.76 0.98
N PHE A 47 -5.92 2.77 1.62
CA PHE A 47 -4.73 2.11 1.12
C PHE A 47 -4.66 0.68 1.64
N ALA A 48 -3.92 -0.16 0.92
CA ALA A 48 -3.58 -1.49 1.37
C ALA A 48 -2.07 -1.70 1.46
N LEU A 49 -1.66 -2.52 2.43
CA LEU A 49 -0.29 -2.99 2.60
C LEU A 49 -0.23 -4.46 2.29
N SER A 50 0.74 -4.86 1.47
CA SER A 50 1.08 -6.25 1.21
C SER A 50 2.53 -6.48 1.61
N ARG A 51 2.78 -7.43 2.51
CA ARG A 51 4.14 -7.83 2.86
C ARG A 51 4.79 -8.52 1.68
N LEU A 52 5.94 -8.00 1.23
CA LEU A 52 6.72 -8.63 0.18
C LEU A 52 7.61 -9.72 0.78
N GLU A 53 7.68 -10.87 0.11
CA GLU A 53 8.73 -11.86 0.36
C GLU A 53 9.88 -11.66 -0.63
N GLU A 54 11.10 -12.06 -0.27
CA GLU A 54 12.29 -11.94 -1.13
C GLU A 54 12.13 -12.65 -2.49
N SER A 55 11.25 -13.66 -2.54
CA SER A 55 10.88 -14.38 -3.76
C SER A 55 10.08 -13.53 -4.76
N CYS A 56 9.46 -12.43 -4.33
CA CYS A 56 8.58 -11.57 -5.14
C CYS A 56 9.36 -10.57 -6.03
N LYS A 57 10.35 -11.07 -6.79
CA LYS A 57 11.23 -10.24 -7.63
C LYS A 57 10.49 -9.40 -8.68
N LEU A 58 9.41 -9.95 -9.26
CA LEU A 58 8.60 -9.23 -10.25
C LEU A 58 7.93 -7.99 -9.64
N VAL A 59 7.34 -8.15 -8.45
CA VAL A 59 6.70 -7.06 -7.70
C VAL A 59 7.75 -6.01 -7.33
N ALA A 60 8.88 -6.44 -6.76
CA ALA A 60 9.96 -5.53 -6.41
C ALA A 60 10.42 -4.69 -7.61
N ARG A 61 10.56 -5.29 -8.79
CA ARG A 61 10.94 -4.60 -10.02
C ARG A 61 9.86 -3.66 -10.56
N LYS A 62 8.58 -4.05 -10.52
CA LYS A 62 7.45 -3.25 -11.07
C LYS A 62 7.14 -2.02 -10.23
N PHE A 63 7.38 -2.08 -8.92
CA PHE A 63 7.18 -0.97 -7.99
C PHE A 63 8.51 -0.29 -7.59
N ASP A 64 9.60 -0.60 -8.30
CA ASP A 64 10.86 0.13 -8.16
C ASP A 64 10.74 1.44 -8.95
N ARG A 65 10.92 2.55 -8.25
CA ARG A 65 10.75 3.91 -8.80
C ARG A 65 11.86 4.27 -9.80
N ASP A 66 13.00 3.59 -9.74
CA ASP A 66 14.14 3.88 -10.62
C ASP A 66 14.11 3.02 -11.90
N ALA A 67 13.15 2.11 -12.04
CA ALA A 67 12.89 1.41 -13.30
C ALA A 67 12.23 2.39 -14.29
N GLU A 68 12.78 2.48 -15.50
CA GLU A 68 12.24 3.30 -16.60
C GLU A 68 10.70 3.17 -16.68
N GLU A 69 10.02 4.32 -16.73
CA GLU A 69 8.57 4.48 -16.73
C GLU A 69 7.92 3.50 -17.71
N ASP A 70 7.37 2.40 -17.18
CA ASP A 70 6.38 1.61 -17.89
C ASP A 70 5.05 2.35 -17.69
N PRO A 71 4.47 2.98 -18.74
CA PRO A 71 3.30 3.85 -18.61
C PRO A 71 2.00 3.08 -18.30
N GLY A 72 2.05 1.76 -18.19
CA GLY A 72 0.91 0.90 -17.89
C GLY A 72 0.60 0.77 -16.40
N ASP A 73 -0.54 0.13 -16.10
CA ASP A 73 -0.90 -0.20 -14.74
C ASP A 73 0.09 -1.24 -14.17
N PRO A 74 0.80 -0.95 -13.05
CA PRO A 74 1.80 -1.86 -12.50
C PRO A 74 1.20 -3.19 -12.02
N PHE A 75 -0.12 -3.27 -11.84
CA PHE A 75 -0.84 -4.45 -11.38
C PHE A 75 -1.33 -5.37 -12.50
N ASP A 76 -1.28 -4.98 -13.78
CA ASP A 76 -1.82 -5.79 -14.90
C ASP A 76 -1.18 -7.19 -15.02
N ALA A 77 0.09 -7.32 -14.63
CA ALA A 77 0.83 -8.58 -14.65
C ALA A 77 0.89 -9.27 -13.28
N ILE A 78 0.14 -8.78 -12.29
CA ILE A 78 0.25 -9.20 -10.89
C ILE A 78 -1.13 -9.62 -10.39
N ALA A 79 -1.23 -10.84 -9.86
CA ALA A 79 -2.47 -11.31 -9.26
C ALA A 79 -2.79 -10.49 -7.99
N VAL A 80 -3.90 -9.75 -8.06
CA VAL A 80 -4.42 -8.95 -6.97
C VAL A 80 -5.88 -9.29 -6.67
N GLU A 81 -6.27 -9.04 -5.44
CA GLU A 81 -7.65 -9.07 -4.96
C GLU A 81 -7.92 -7.79 -4.16
N THR A 82 -9.18 -7.56 -3.80
CA THR A 82 -9.58 -6.51 -2.84
C THR A 82 -10.11 -7.18 -1.57
N LEU A 83 -10.07 -6.48 -0.44
CA LEU A 83 -10.70 -6.94 0.79
C LEU A 83 -11.99 -6.12 1.06
N GLU A 84 -11.95 -5.16 1.98
CA GLU A 84 -13.12 -4.32 2.32
C GLU A 84 -13.14 -3.04 1.49
N THR A 85 -11.96 -2.46 1.20
CA THR A 85 -11.79 -1.31 0.31
C THR A 85 -11.46 -1.78 -1.11
N GLU A 86 -11.44 -0.83 -2.05
CA GLU A 86 -11.05 -1.10 -3.45
C GLU A 86 -9.52 -1.17 -3.63
N SER A 87 -8.73 -0.91 -2.58
CA SER A 87 -7.27 -0.93 -2.66
C SER A 87 -6.76 -2.35 -2.93
N PRO A 88 -5.89 -2.56 -3.94
CA PRO A 88 -5.46 -3.89 -4.33
C PRO A 88 -4.47 -4.46 -3.32
N VAL A 89 -4.67 -5.71 -2.92
CA VAL A 89 -3.71 -6.52 -2.15
C VAL A 89 -3.14 -7.63 -3.01
N LEU A 90 -1.87 -7.98 -2.78
CA LEU A 90 -1.20 -9.04 -3.52
C LEU A 90 -1.68 -10.41 -3.05
N CYS A 91 -2.22 -11.24 -3.96
CA CYS A 91 -2.66 -12.60 -3.64
C CYS A 91 -1.50 -13.46 -3.10
N SER A 92 -0.28 -13.23 -3.60
CA SER A 92 0.91 -13.94 -3.17
C SER A 92 1.47 -13.48 -1.81
N SER A 93 0.96 -12.39 -1.25
CA SER A 93 1.48 -11.86 0.01
C SER A 93 0.99 -12.69 1.20
N PRO A 94 1.88 -13.10 2.12
CA PRO A 94 1.50 -13.87 3.31
C PRO A 94 0.78 -13.03 4.38
N LEU A 95 0.85 -11.71 4.29
CA LEU A 95 0.23 -10.79 5.23
C LEU A 95 -0.16 -9.51 4.50
N VAL A 96 -1.45 -9.21 4.53
CA VAL A 96 -2.00 -8.00 3.95
C VAL A 96 -2.90 -7.28 4.95
N PHE A 97 -2.88 -5.96 4.89
CA PHE A 97 -3.75 -5.07 5.66
C PHE A 97 -4.47 -4.15 4.69
N ASP A 98 -5.76 -4.01 4.88
CA ASP A 98 -6.60 -3.09 4.14
C ASP A 98 -7.09 -2.01 5.09
N CYS A 99 -6.88 -0.74 4.73
CA CYS A 99 -6.92 0.38 5.65
C CYS A 99 -7.73 1.56 5.11
N GLU A 100 -8.52 2.16 5.98
CA GLU A 100 -9.04 3.52 5.80
C GLU A 100 -8.07 4.54 6.39
N VAL A 101 -7.84 5.65 5.69
CA VAL A 101 -6.97 6.73 6.14
C VAL A 101 -7.67 7.50 7.26
N LEU A 102 -7.13 7.37 8.46
CA LEU A 102 -7.58 8.13 9.63
C LEU A 102 -6.93 9.52 9.67
N ARG A 103 -5.63 9.59 9.37
CA ARG A 103 -4.86 10.84 9.33
C ARG A 103 -3.77 10.78 8.27
N HIS A 104 -3.45 11.94 7.73
CA HIS A 104 -2.28 12.20 6.89
C HIS A 104 -1.51 13.36 7.50
N PHE A 105 -0.20 13.21 7.60
CA PHE A 105 0.72 14.25 8.08
C PHE A 105 1.75 14.54 7.01
N ASP A 106 1.64 15.72 6.42
CA ASP A 106 2.73 16.32 5.66
C ASP A 106 3.82 16.75 6.64
N LEU A 107 5.03 16.22 6.48
CA LEU A 107 6.19 16.56 7.31
C LEU A 107 7.03 17.68 6.71
N GLU A 108 6.65 18.22 5.54
CA GLU A 108 7.45 19.16 4.74
C GLU A 108 8.88 18.63 4.49
N ALA A 109 9.00 17.31 4.34
CA ALA A 109 10.24 16.57 4.23
C ALA A 109 10.22 15.59 3.02
N ASP A 110 11.18 14.68 2.97
CA ASP A 110 11.25 13.66 1.93
C ASP A 110 10.21 12.53 2.12
N HIS A 111 9.52 12.51 3.27
CA HIS A 111 8.45 11.59 3.58
C HIS A 111 7.24 12.31 4.20
N GLU A 112 6.10 11.67 4.06
CA GLU A 112 4.83 11.97 4.72
C GLU A 112 4.35 10.74 5.49
N LEU A 113 3.46 10.95 6.47
CA LEU A 113 2.92 9.85 7.28
C LEU A 113 1.43 9.64 7.00
N TYR A 114 1.05 8.39 6.80
CA TYR A 114 -0.34 7.95 6.79
C TYR A 114 -0.62 7.12 8.03
N ILE A 115 -1.69 7.48 8.74
CA ILE A 115 -2.28 6.67 9.79
C ILE A 115 -3.50 5.98 9.20
N GLY A 116 -3.42 4.67 9.05
CA GLY A 116 -4.51 3.82 8.58
C GLY A 116 -5.15 3.05 9.73
N GLN A 117 -6.48 3.04 9.78
CA GLN A 117 -7.22 2.07 10.56
C GLN A 117 -7.38 0.80 9.72
N VAL A 118 -6.93 -0.34 10.24
CA VAL A 118 -7.12 -1.63 9.58
C VAL A 118 -8.61 -2.00 9.65
N VAL A 119 -9.25 -2.10 8.49
CA VAL A 119 -10.65 -2.51 8.33
C VAL A 119 -10.79 -3.98 7.91
N ALA A 120 -9.78 -4.53 7.23
CA ALA A 120 -9.67 -5.96 6.94
C ALA A 120 -8.22 -6.42 6.90
N CYS A 121 -7.98 -7.72 7.12
CA CYS A 121 -6.65 -8.31 6.96
C CYS A 121 -6.73 -9.78 6.52
N ARG A 122 -5.69 -10.23 5.81
CA ARG A 122 -5.47 -11.65 5.52
C ARG A 122 -4.05 -12.02 5.94
N ALA A 123 -3.95 -13.05 6.78
CA ALA A 123 -2.68 -13.58 7.26
C ALA A 123 -2.63 -15.09 7.01
N LEU A 124 -1.59 -15.55 6.33
CA LEU A 124 -1.25 -16.96 6.24
C LEU A 124 -0.38 -17.31 7.45
N LEU A 125 -0.97 -18.00 8.42
CA LEU A 125 -0.23 -18.56 9.55
C LEU A 125 0.59 -19.73 9.00
N ARG A 126 1.93 -19.59 8.99
CA ARG A 126 2.82 -20.72 8.78
C ARG A 126 2.78 -21.57 10.05
N SER A 127 2.16 -22.75 9.96
CA SER A 127 2.18 -23.81 10.98
C SER A 127 3.58 -24.37 11.19
#